data_AF-A0A5J4PTP2-F1
#
_entry.id   AF-A0A5J4PTP2-F1
#
_cell.length_a   1.000
_cell.length_b   1.000
_cell.length_c   1.000
_cell.angle_alpha   90.00
_cell.angle_beta   90.00
_cell.angle_gamma   90.00
#
_symmetry.space_group_name_H-M   'P 1'
#
loop_
_entity.id
_entity.type
_entity.pdbx_description
1 polymer ?
#
loop_
_entity_poly.entity_id
_entity_poly.type
_entity_poly.pdbx_seq_one_letter_code
_entity_poly.pdbx_strand_id
1 'polypeptide(L)'
;TEVSVIFHHTIDTYRRKNNPDAVLLATLDSLAWNGKNDVSESLLDTLIIENKAREICAEIYLVKAQQSFQKNNYADALRIGNEAIAKYPKYKRINALKNLKQEIQNPALFVNTNRLAYPETEFALQVNHRNLSGFTVEYYKVNLPAISPELKNQPAESFYKKYGKKISSQHLSLIRSDDYSFQDTVILLKAPQEGVYLMRMIPDNKAKTSIENFLYITRLKAITRALPGNQCEIAVLDAESGKPVSGAMISLFTEKKGEYQKIKTLTVDENGRVRLIQQNDYHYFTAEKNEDTAMPLQTIHKGSYGFSGNEEVRKRTTLLTDRKLYRPGQTVYVKGIAYSLQADTANVIAGKKHTLTLTDANRRIIGEKEVHTNEFGSFTTEFLLPSGGLNGEYELKTESGNALFRVEE
;
A
#
# COMPACT_ATOMS: atom_id res chain seq x y z
N THR A 1 -33.56 -3.98 6.32
CA THR A 1 -33.13 -3.27 5.08
C THR A 1 -34.04 -3.68 3.94
N GLU A 2 -34.35 -2.74 3.03
CA GLU A 2 -35.21 -2.96 1.85
C GLU A 2 -34.79 -4.18 1.00
N VAL A 3 -33.49 -4.51 0.99
CA VAL A 3 -32.93 -5.65 0.25
C VAL A 3 -33.42 -7.01 0.76
N SER A 4 -33.62 -7.18 2.07
CA SER A 4 -34.13 -8.45 2.62
C SER A 4 -35.56 -8.71 2.15
N VAL A 5 -36.38 -7.66 2.00
CA VAL A 5 -37.75 -7.76 1.48
C VAL A 5 -37.76 -8.18 0.01
N ILE A 6 -36.81 -7.68 -0.79
CA ILE A 6 -36.65 -8.07 -2.21
C ILE A 6 -36.34 -9.57 -2.32
N PHE A 7 -35.42 -10.10 -1.51
CA PHE A 7 -35.10 -11.53 -1.53
C PHE A 7 -36.29 -12.39 -1.12
N HIS A 8 -37.02 -12.02 -0.06
CA HIS A 8 -38.23 -12.73 0.35
C HIS A 8 -39.27 -12.77 -0.77
N HIS A 9 -39.57 -11.61 -1.39
CA HIS A 9 -40.53 -11.53 -2.49
C HIS A 9 -40.10 -12.37 -3.71
N THR A 10 -38.81 -12.35 -4.02
CA THR A 10 -38.22 -13.12 -5.14
C THR A 10 -38.34 -14.62 -4.89
N ILE A 11 -37.96 -15.08 -3.69
CA ILE A 11 -38.06 -16.48 -3.28
C ILE A 11 -39.53 -16.95 -3.33
N ASP A 12 -40.46 -16.17 -2.78
CA ASP A 12 -41.88 -16.52 -2.78
C ASP A 12 -42.48 -16.56 -4.20
N THR A 13 -42.02 -15.66 -5.08
CA THR A 13 -42.41 -15.69 -6.49
C THR A 13 -41.97 -16.98 -7.17
N TYR A 14 -40.73 -17.44 -6.94
CA TYR A 14 -40.25 -18.70 -7.50
C TYR A 14 -40.93 -19.93 -6.91
N ARG A 15 -41.29 -19.90 -5.61
CA ARG A 15 -42.11 -20.94 -4.97
C ARG A 15 -43.47 -21.07 -5.65
N ARG A 16 -44.18 -19.94 -5.87
CA ARG A 16 -45.47 -19.93 -6.57
C ARG A 16 -45.40 -20.43 -8.00
N LYS A 17 -44.26 -20.24 -8.66
CA LYS A 17 -43.98 -20.75 -10.02
C LYS A 17 -43.49 -22.21 -10.05
N ASN A 18 -43.43 -22.89 -8.90
CA ASN A 18 -42.91 -24.25 -8.76
C ASN A 18 -41.51 -24.42 -9.40
N ASN A 19 -40.62 -23.45 -9.19
CA ASN A 19 -39.24 -23.49 -9.68
C ASN A 19 -38.27 -23.65 -8.51
N PRO A 20 -38.07 -24.88 -8.00
CA PRO A 20 -37.29 -25.14 -6.79
C PRO A 20 -35.79 -24.85 -6.97
N ASP A 21 -35.30 -24.79 -8.21
CA ASP A 21 -33.92 -24.44 -8.54
C ASP A 21 -33.71 -22.92 -8.41
N ALA A 22 -34.63 -22.12 -8.93
CA ALA A 22 -34.60 -20.67 -8.75
C ALA A 22 -34.80 -20.26 -7.28
N VAL A 23 -35.62 -21.00 -6.54
CA VAL A 23 -35.76 -20.83 -5.08
C VAL A 23 -34.41 -21.05 -4.38
N LEU A 24 -33.66 -22.10 -4.74
CA LEU A 24 -32.36 -22.38 -4.13
C LEU A 24 -31.36 -21.25 -4.43
N LEU A 25 -31.23 -20.84 -5.69
CA LEU A 25 -30.30 -19.77 -6.07
C LEU A 25 -30.60 -18.45 -5.33
N ALA A 26 -31.87 -18.03 -5.32
CA ALA A 26 -32.28 -16.83 -4.62
C ALA A 26 -32.07 -16.94 -3.09
N THR A 27 -32.17 -18.16 -2.54
CA THR A 27 -31.86 -18.43 -1.12
C THR A 27 -30.36 -18.28 -0.86
N LEU A 28 -29.50 -18.85 -1.70
CA LEU A 28 -28.04 -18.70 -1.57
C LEU A 28 -27.60 -17.24 -1.69
N ASP A 29 -28.15 -16.49 -2.64
CA ASP A 29 -27.85 -15.06 -2.82
C ASP A 29 -28.30 -14.24 -1.59
N SER A 30 -29.48 -14.54 -1.05
CA SER A 30 -29.99 -13.91 0.18
C SER A 30 -29.08 -14.20 1.39
N LEU A 31 -28.60 -15.44 1.51
CA LEU A 31 -27.70 -15.83 2.59
C LEU A 31 -26.32 -15.15 2.46
N ALA A 32 -25.77 -15.09 1.25
CA ALA A 32 -24.52 -14.37 0.99
C ALA A 32 -24.64 -12.88 1.32
N TRP A 33 -25.78 -12.25 0.99
CA TRP A 33 -26.03 -10.85 1.34
C TRP A 33 -26.10 -10.66 2.87
N ASN A 34 -26.90 -11.47 3.57
CA ASN A 34 -27.15 -11.31 5.01
C ASN A 34 -25.90 -11.66 5.86
N GLY A 35 -25.12 -12.64 5.41
CA GLY A 35 -23.90 -13.10 6.08
C GLY A 35 -22.61 -12.42 5.59
N LYS A 36 -22.69 -11.40 4.73
CA LYS A 36 -21.52 -10.78 4.07
C LYS A 36 -20.54 -11.82 3.48
N ASN A 37 -21.08 -12.83 2.79
CA ASN A 37 -20.40 -14.00 2.21
C ASN A 37 -19.99 -15.12 3.18
N ASP A 38 -20.34 -15.06 4.47
CA ASP A 38 -20.16 -16.17 5.42
C ASP A 38 -21.51 -16.78 5.84
N VAL A 39 -21.92 -17.84 5.14
CA VAL A 39 -23.12 -18.65 5.40
C VAL A 39 -22.81 -19.74 6.43
N SER A 40 -23.73 -20.01 7.35
CA SER A 40 -23.58 -21.08 8.35
C SER A 40 -23.35 -22.45 7.70
N GLU A 41 -22.31 -23.16 8.14
CA GLU A 41 -21.98 -24.49 7.61
C GLU A 41 -23.11 -25.51 7.82
N SER A 42 -23.76 -25.50 8.99
CA SER A 42 -24.90 -26.38 9.28
C SER A 42 -26.10 -26.15 8.37
N LEU A 43 -26.29 -24.90 7.93
CA LEU A 43 -27.35 -24.54 6.99
C LEU A 43 -27.01 -25.07 5.59
N LEU A 44 -25.76 -24.92 5.14
CA LEU A 44 -25.31 -25.47 3.87
C LEU A 44 -25.40 -26.99 3.83
N ASP A 45 -25.05 -27.67 4.92
CA ASP A 45 -25.18 -29.13 5.03
C ASP A 45 -26.65 -29.58 4.95
N THR A 46 -27.56 -28.84 5.58
CA THR A 46 -29.00 -29.08 5.47
C THR A 46 -29.47 -28.91 4.03
N LEU A 47 -29.09 -27.81 3.38
CA LEU A 47 -29.41 -27.56 1.98
C LEU A 47 -28.83 -28.66 1.06
N ILE A 48 -27.61 -29.15 1.32
CA ILE A 48 -27.04 -30.27 0.56
C ILE A 48 -27.91 -31.52 0.69
N ILE A 49 -28.37 -31.86 1.89
CA ILE A 49 -29.22 -33.04 2.13
C ILE A 49 -30.55 -32.91 1.37
N GLU A 50 -31.20 -31.75 1.45
CA GLU A 50 -32.48 -31.47 0.80
C GLU A 50 -32.40 -31.44 -0.73
N ASN A 51 -31.22 -31.09 -1.27
CA ASN A 51 -31.04 -30.89 -2.71
C ASN A 51 -30.24 -32.01 -3.38
N LYS A 52 -29.80 -33.06 -2.65
CA LYS A 52 -28.82 -34.06 -3.12
C LYS A 52 -29.13 -34.72 -4.46
N ALA A 53 -30.40 -34.88 -4.81
CA ALA A 53 -30.85 -35.54 -6.04
C ALA A 53 -30.88 -34.60 -7.27
N ARG A 54 -30.66 -33.29 -7.07
CA ARG A 54 -30.70 -32.27 -8.13
C ARG A 54 -29.30 -31.80 -8.47
N GLU A 55 -29.00 -31.63 -9.76
CA GLU A 55 -27.71 -31.13 -10.25
C GLU A 55 -27.35 -29.75 -9.67
N ILE A 56 -28.35 -28.91 -9.39
CA ILE A 56 -28.15 -27.57 -8.81
C ILE A 56 -27.54 -27.60 -7.39
N CYS A 57 -27.54 -28.75 -6.73
CA CYS A 57 -26.86 -28.93 -5.45
C CYS A 57 -25.37 -28.55 -5.55
N ALA A 58 -24.76 -28.66 -6.73
CA ALA A 58 -23.39 -28.20 -7.01
C ALA A 58 -23.15 -26.72 -6.65
N GLU A 59 -24.16 -25.85 -6.69
CA GLU A 59 -24.04 -24.44 -6.28
C GLU A 59 -23.84 -24.30 -4.78
N ILE A 60 -24.47 -25.17 -3.98
CA ILE A 60 -24.29 -25.18 -2.52
C ILE A 60 -22.86 -25.62 -2.18
N TYR A 61 -22.36 -26.66 -2.88
CA TYR A 61 -20.95 -27.07 -2.77
C TYR A 61 -19.99 -25.96 -3.21
N LEU A 62 -20.33 -25.20 -4.27
CA LEU A 62 -19.51 -24.07 -4.71
C LEU A 62 -19.42 -22.99 -3.64
N VAL A 63 -20.54 -22.60 -3.02
CA VAL A 63 -20.54 -21.64 -1.90
C VAL A 63 -19.70 -22.17 -0.74
N LYS A 64 -19.90 -23.45 -0.34
CA LYS A 64 -19.14 -24.06 0.75
C LYS A 64 -17.63 -24.10 0.45
N ALA A 65 -17.23 -24.49 -0.76
CA ALA A 65 -15.84 -24.52 -1.18
C ALA A 65 -15.22 -23.10 -1.25
N GLN A 66 -15.98 -22.10 -1.70
CA GLN A 66 -15.55 -20.70 -1.72
C GLN A 66 -15.35 -20.13 -0.31
N GLN A 67 -16.20 -20.48 0.65
CA GLN A 67 -15.99 -20.08 2.04
C GLN A 67 -14.74 -20.72 2.65
N SER A 68 -14.53 -22.02 2.43
CA SER A 68 -13.29 -22.68 2.87
C SER A 68 -12.06 -22.02 2.23
N PHE A 69 -12.14 -21.66 0.95
CA PHE A 69 -11.08 -20.91 0.26
C PHE A 69 -10.84 -19.52 0.88
N GLN A 70 -11.89 -18.74 1.15
CA GLN A 70 -11.80 -17.41 1.77
C GLN A 70 -11.23 -17.46 3.19
N LYS A 71 -11.46 -18.57 3.91
CA LYS A 71 -10.88 -18.85 5.23
C LYS A 71 -9.47 -19.45 5.16
N ASN A 72 -8.84 -19.46 3.98
CA ASN A 72 -7.53 -20.07 3.70
C ASN A 72 -7.44 -21.58 4.00
N ASN A 73 -8.57 -22.28 4.11
CA ASN A 73 -8.63 -23.73 4.25
C ASN A 73 -8.72 -24.39 2.87
N TYR A 74 -7.61 -24.33 2.14
CA TYR A 74 -7.56 -24.76 0.75
C TYR A 74 -7.68 -26.27 0.56
N ALA A 75 -7.15 -27.07 1.50
CA ALA A 75 -7.28 -28.53 1.48
C ALA A 75 -8.76 -28.95 1.56
N ASP A 76 -9.54 -28.29 2.43
CA ASP A 76 -10.97 -28.53 2.56
C ASP A 76 -11.76 -28.02 1.34
N ALA A 77 -11.44 -26.82 0.84
CA ALA A 77 -12.03 -26.30 -0.38
C ALA A 77 -11.83 -27.26 -1.58
N LEU A 78 -10.64 -27.86 -1.71
CA LEU A 78 -10.36 -28.89 -2.70
C LEU A 78 -11.16 -30.17 -2.47
N ARG A 79 -11.26 -30.63 -1.21
CA ARG A 79 -12.05 -31.81 -0.85
C ARG A 79 -13.52 -31.62 -1.27
N ILE A 80 -14.15 -30.51 -0.86
CA ILE A 80 -15.53 -30.15 -1.20
C ILE A 80 -15.70 -30.04 -2.72
N GLY A 81 -14.78 -29.35 -3.40
CA GLY A 81 -14.87 -29.16 -4.84
C GLY A 81 -14.73 -30.45 -5.63
N ASN A 82 -13.82 -31.34 -5.24
CA ASN A 82 -13.66 -32.66 -5.87
C ASN A 82 -14.91 -33.53 -5.66
N GLU A 83 -15.49 -33.50 -4.45
CA GLU A 83 -16.72 -34.22 -4.14
C GLU A 83 -17.88 -33.76 -5.04
N ALA A 84 -18.06 -32.45 -5.18
CA ALA A 84 -19.10 -31.85 -6.01
C ALA A 84 -18.93 -32.18 -7.51
N ILE A 85 -17.70 -32.10 -8.02
CA ILE A 85 -17.37 -32.44 -9.42
C ILE A 85 -17.67 -33.91 -9.70
N ALA A 86 -17.40 -34.80 -8.74
CA ALA A 86 -17.69 -36.23 -8.89
C ALA A 86 -19.21 -36.53 -8.85
N LYS A 87 -19.95 -35.86 -7.96
CA LYS A 87 -21.41 -36.06 -7.79
C LYS A 87 -22.25 -35.43 -8.90
N TYR A 88 -21.86 -34.26 -9.40
CA TYR A 88 -22.65 -33.44 -10.34
C TYR A 88 -21.86 -33.04 -11.60
N PRO A 89 -21.27 -34.01 -12.34
CA PRO A 89 -20.36 -33.70 -13.44
C PRO A 89 -21.04 -33.03 -14.64
N LYS A 90 -22.37 -33.13 -14.75
CA LYS A 90 -23.17 -32.59 -15.86
C LYS A 90 -23.79 -31.22 -15.55
N TYR A 91 -23.60 -30.70 -14.33
CA TYR A 91 -24.15 -29.41 -13.96
C TYR A 91 -23.59 -28.28 -14.83
N LYS A 92 -24.47 -27.39 -15.31
CA LYS A 92 -24.12 -26.36 -16.31
C LYS A 92 -22.96 -25.45 -15.90
N ARG A 93 -22.84 -25.13 -14.60
CA ARG A 93 -21.78 -24.27 -14.04
C ARG A 93 -20.67 -25.04 -13.33
N ILE A 94 -20.54 -26.35 -13.55
CA ILE A 94 -19.50 -27.17 -12.89
C ILE A 94 -18.07 -26.66 -13.10
N ASN A 95 -17.84 -25.89 -14.17
CA ASN A 95 -16.56 -25.25 -14.44
C ASN A 95 -16.15 -24.23 -13.37
N ALA A 96 -17.09 -23.63 -12.61
CA ALA A 96 -16.73 -22.75 -11.49
C ALA A 96 -15.93 -23.50 -10.41
N LEU A 97 -16.36 -24.73 -10.07
CA LEU A 97 -15.65 -25.61 -9.15
C LEU A 97 -14.31 -26.10 -9.72
N LYS A 98 -14.26 -26.42 -11.02
CA LYS A 98 -13.00 -26.79 -11.69
C LYS A 98 -11.99 -25.64 -11.70
N ASN A 99 -12.46 -24.41 -11.89
CA ASN A 99 -11.63 -23.20 -11.86
C ASN A 99 -11.09 -22.96 -10.45
N LEU A 100 -11.93 -23.06 -9.40
CA LEU A 100 -11.48 -22.93 -8.00
C LEU A 100 -10.42 -23.99 -7.65
N LYS A 101 -10.62 -25.24 -8.08
CA LYS A 101 -9.61 -26.31 -7.93
C LYS A 101 -8.29 -25.94 -8.61
N GLN A 102 -8.35 -25.49 -9.88
CA GLN A 102 -7.15 -25.05 -10.59
C GLN A 102 -6.48 -23.86 -9.90
N GLU A 103 -7.25 -22.90 -9.40
CA GLU A 103 -6.75 -21.75 -8.67
C GLU A 103 -5.96 -22.15 -7.43
N ILE A 104 -6.46 -23.09 -6.63
CA ILE A 104 -5.75 -23.60 -5.44
C ILE A 104 -4.47 -24.36 -5.83
N GLN A 105 -4.53 -25.17 -6.88
CA GLN A 105 -3.43 -26.05 -7.29
C GLN A 105 -2.36 -25.35 -8.14
N ASN A 106 -2.66 -24.17 -8.68
CA ASN A 106 -1.73 -23.44 -9.53
C ASN A 106 -0.48 -23.02 -8.73
N PRO A 107 0.72 -23.34 -9.24
CA PRO A 107 1.97 -22.83 -8.70
C PRO A 107 2.03 -21.31 -8.79
N ALA A 108 2.48 -20.68 -7.71
CA ALA A 108 2.60 -19.23 -7.62
C ALA A 108 3.91 -18.87 -6.91
N LEU A 109 4.61 -17.89 -7.46
CA LEU A 109 5.81 -17.29 -6.91
C LEU A 109 5.63 -15.77 -6.92
N PHE A 110 5.78 -15.17 -5.76
CA PHE A 110 5.83 -13.72 -5.58
C PHE A 110 7.14 -13.41 -4.87
N VAL A 111 7.93 -12.49 -5.44
CA VAL A 111 9.21 -12.09 -4.84
C VAL A 111 9.25 -10.58 -4.77
N ASN A 112 9.51 -10.08 -3.56
CA ASN A 112 9.79 -8.68 -3.30
C ASN A 112 11.24 -8.52 -2.85
N THR A 113 11.93 -7.51 -3.39
CA THR A 113 13.34 -7.22 -3.06
C THR A 113 13.62 -5.75 -3.30
N ASN A 114 14.62 -5.22 -2.58
CA ASN A 114 15.18 -3.93 -2.94
C ASN A 114 15.85 -4.03 -4.32
N ARG A 115 15.63 -3.01 -5.16
CA ARG A 115 16.26 -2.87 -6.48
C ARG A 115 17.64 -2.21 -6.41
N LEU A 116 18.04 -1.77 -5.22
CA LEU A 116 19.35 -1.21 -4.92
C LEU A 116 20.03 -2.09 -3.86
N ALA A 117 21.29 -2.47 -4.08
CA ALA A 117 22.08 -3.21 -3.10
C ALA A 117 23.55 -2.75 -3.11
N TYR A 118 24.23 -2.91 -1.97
CA TYR A 118 25.64 -2.59 -1.84
C TYR A 118 26.48 -3.74 -2.43
N PRO A 119 27.58 -3.46 -3.16
CA PRO A 119 28.38 -4.49 -3.81
C PRO A 119 28.86 -5.57 -2.85
N GLU A 120 28.81 -6.83 -3.29
CA GLU A 120 29.35 -7.99 -2.58
C GLU A 120 28.74 -8.28 -1.18
N THR A 121 27.67 -7.57 -0.80
CA THR A 121 26.91 -7.80 0.43
C THR A 121 25.72 -8.72 0.21
N GLU A 122 25.11 -9.20 1.29
CA GLU A 122 23.87 -9.96 1.22
C GLU A 122 22.66 -9.02 1.18
N PHE A 123 21.66 -9.36 0.36
CA PHE A 123 20.36 -8.71 0.36
C PHE A 123 19.23 -9.74 0.39
N ALA A 124 18.09 -9.34 0.95
CA ALA A 124 16.96 -10.23 1.21
C ALA A 124 15.97 -10.26 0.04
N LEU A 125 15.63 -11.48 -0.41
CA LEU A 125 14.44 -11.77 -1.17
C LEU A 125 13.32 -12.17 -0.22
N GLN A 126 12.24 -11.39 -0.18
CA GLN A 126 10.99 -11.77 0.46
C GLN A 126 10.19 -12.61 -0.53
N VAL A 127 10.01 -13.89 -0.23
CA VAL A 127 9.38 -14.86 -1.14
C VAL A 127 8.08 -15.33 -0.52
N ASN A 128 6.97 -15.11 -1.22
CA ASN A 128 5.69 -15.73 -0.95
C ASN A 128 5.39 -16.72 -2.07
N HIS A 129 5.14 -17.98 -1.75
CA HIS A 129 5.02 -19.03 -2.75
C HIS A 129 3.97 -20.08 -2.41
N ARG A 130 3.53 -20.81 -3.42
CA ARG A 130 2.58 -21.91 -3.29
C ARG A 130 2.81 -22.96 -4.37
N ASN A 131 2.68 -24.25 -4.02
CA ASN A 131 2.82 -25.39 -4.94
C ASN A 131 4.13 -25.38 -5.78
N LEU A 132 5.21 -24.86 -5.20
CA LEU A 132 6.54 -24.80 -5.80
C LEU A 132 7.57 -25.40 -4.85
N SER A 133 8.49 -26.20 -5.39
CA SER A 133 9.61 -26.79 -4.64
C SER A 133 10.88 -25.95 -4.73
N GLY A 134 10.89 -24.91 -5.56
CA GLY A 134 12.05 -24.07 -5.78
C GLY A 134 11.91 -23.16 -7.00
N PHE A 135 12.94 -22.36 -7.22
CA PHE A 135 13.10 -21.49 -8.38
C PHE A 135 14.59 -21.20 -8.62
N THR A 136 14.94 -20.87 -9.85
CA THR A 136 16.30 -20.46 -10.23
C THR A 136 16.41 -18.94 -10.29
N VAL A 137 17.48 -18.40 -9.71
CA VAL A 137 17.87 -16.99 -9.86
C VAL A 137 19.05 -16.88 -10.82
N GLU A 138 18.89 -16.05 -11.85
CA GLU A 138 19.94 -15.74 -12.82
C GLU A 138 20.27 -14.24 -12.76
N TYR A 139 21.56 -13.91 -12.72
CA TYR A 139 22.04 -12.55 -12.92
C TYR A 139 22.59 -12.38 -14.33
N TYR A 140 22.12 -11.34 -15.01
CA TYR A 140 22.67 -10.87 -16.28
C TYR A 140 23.28 -9.48 -16.06
N LYS A 141 24.59 -9.33 -16.25
CA LYS A 141 25.22 -8.01 -16.27
C LYS A 141 24.74 -7.26 -17.50
N VAL A 142 24.17 -6.08 -17.29
CA VAL A 142 23.60 -5.25 -18.36
C VAL A 142 24.68 -4.32 -18.89
N ASN A 143 24.85 -4.27 -20.22
CA ASN A 143 25.82 -3.41 -20.91
C ASN A 143 25.24 -2.05 -21.32
N LEU A 144 24.39 -1.48 -20.46
CA LEU A 144 23.76 -0.17 -20.65
C LEU A 144 24.02 0.71 -19.43
N PRO A 145 24.12 2.04 -19.61
CA PRO A 145 24.22 2.96 -18.48
C PRO A 145 22.92 2.94 -17.65
N ALA A 146 23.01 3.25 -16.35
CA ALA A 146 21.85 3.24 -15.44
C ALA A 146 20.71 4.19 -15.85
N ILE A 147 20.99 5.15 -16.73
CA ILE A 147 20.04 6.13 -17.28
C ILE A 147 19.38 5.69 -18.60
N SER A 148 19.70 4.51 -19.13
CA SER A 148 19.23 4.09 -20.45
C SER A 148 17.69 4.01 -20.50
N PRO A 149 17.03 4.52 -21.56
CA PRO A 149 15.57 4.41 -21.71
C PRO A 149 15.05 2.97 -21.66
N GLU A 150 15.85 1.99 -22.10
CA GLU A 150 15.51 0.58 -22.08
C GLU A 150 15.36 0.00 -20.66
N LEU A 151 15.84 0.71 -19.62
CA LEU A 151 15.70 0.32 -18.22
C LEU A 151 14.41 0.85 -17.57
N LYS A 152 13.63 1.70 -18.26
CA LYS A 152 12.40 2.31 -17.72
C LYS A 152 11.23 1.33 -17.61
N ASN A 153 11.18 0.35 -18.51
CA ASN A 153 10.06 -0.57 -18.66
C ASN A 153 10.43 -1.98 -18.22
N GLN A 154 9.40 -2.81 -18.00
CA GLN A 154 9.61 -4.23 -17.75
C GLN A 154 10.39 -4.85 -18.93
N PRO A 155 11.52 -5.53 -18.69
CA PRO A 155 12.31 -6.12 -19.76
C PRO A 155 11.51 -7.23 -20.45
N ALA A 156 11.59 -7.24 -21.79
CA ALA A 156 11.12 -8.37 -22.58
C ALA A 156 12.25 -9.40 -22.75
N GLU A 157 11.93 -10.61 -23.21
CA GLU A 157 12.93 -11.66 -23.46
C GLU A 157 14.05 -11.22 -24.43
N SER A 158 13.74 -10.35 -25.40
CA SER A 158 14.74 -9.78 -26.31
C SER A 158 15.75 -8.86 -25.63
N PHE A 159 15.40 -8.26 -24.48
CA PHE A 159 16.25 -7.30 -23.77
C PHE A 159 17.55 -7.97 -23.33
N TYR A 160 17.48 -9.04 -22.55
CA TYR A 160 18.69 -9.65 -21.99
C TYR A 160 19.47 -10.47 -23.01
N LYS A 161 18.86 -10.88 -24.13
CA LYS A 161 19.60 -11.44 -25.28
C LYS A 161 20.48 -10.38 -25.96
N LYS A 162 20.02 -9.12 -25.99
CA LYS A 162 20.73 -8.01 -26.64
C LYS A 162 21.71 -7.31 -25.71
N TYR A 163 21.30 -7.06 -24.47
CA TYR A 163 22.00 -6.19 -23.52
C TYR A 163 22.55 -6.91 -22.29
N GLY A 164 22.20 -8.19 -22.08
CA GLY A 164 22.57 -8.96 -20.89
C GLY A 164 23.65 -9.99 -21.17
N LYS A 165 24.65 -10.07 -20.29
CA LYS A 165 25.58 -11.21 -20.22
C LYS A 165 25.30 -11.99 -18.93
N LYS A 166 24.85 -13.25 -19.04
CA LYS A 166 24.65 -14.12 -17.87
C LYS A 166 25.98 -14.28 -17.11
N ILE A 167 25.98 -13.98 -15.82
CA ILE A 167 27.17 -14.11 -14.95
C ILE A 167 27.02 -15.19 -13.88
N SER A 168 25.80 -15.55 -13.50
CA SER A 168 25.55 -16.62 -12.53
C SER A 168 24.16 -17.22 -12.70
N SER A 169 23.98 -18.40 -12.11
CA SER A 169 22.74 -19.16 -12.04
C SER A 169 22.76 -19.94 -10.73
N GLN A 170 21.75 -19.77 -9.89
CA GLN A 170 21.63 -20.52 -8.64
C GLN A 170 20.21 -21.02 -8.48
N HIS A 171 20.06 -22.31 -8.16
CA HIS A 171 18.78 -22.89 -7.77
C HIS A 171 18.55 -22.68 -6.27
N LEU A 172 17.34 -22.26 -5.92
CA LEU A 172 16.88 -22.06 -4.54
C LEU A 172 15.72 -23.02 -4.27
N SER A 173 15.88 -23.82 -3.22
CA SER A 173 14.82 -24.73 -2.77
C SER A 173 13.79 -24.01 -1.90
N LEU A 174 12.53 -24.43 -2.02
CA LEU A 174 11.40 -23.93 -1.27
C LEU A 174 10.68 -25.10 -0.59
N ILE A 175 10.13 -24.86 0.60
CA ILE A 175 9.38 -25.87 1.35
C ILE A 175 7.91 -25.77 0.95
N ARG A 176 7.43 -26.78 0.24
CA ARG A 176 6.02 -26.84 -0.16
C ARG A 176 5.13 -27.19 1.04
N SER A 177 4.01 -26.48 1.19
CA SER A 177 2.96 -26.88 2.13
C SER A 177 2.10 -28.03 1.59
N ASP A 178 1.67 -28.92 2.49
CA ASP A 178 0.77 -30.04 2.19
C ASP A 178 -0.70 -29.61 2.06
N ASP A 179 -1.07 -28.48 2.66
CA ASP A 179 -2.44 -27.96 2.70
C ASP A 179 -2.76 -26.95 1.59
N TYR A 180 -1.84 -26.74 0.65
CA TYR A 180 -1.92 -25.75 -0.44
C TYR A 180 -1.94 -24.29 0.03
N SER A 181 -1.59 -23.99 1.28
CA SER A 181 -1.40 -22.61 1.74
C SER A 181 -0.19 -21.94 1.08
N PHE A 182 -0.27 -20.61 1.01
CA PHE A 182 0.89 -19.79 0.71
C PHE A 182 1.88 -19.85 1.88
N GLN A 183 3.17 -19.91 1.55
CA GLN A 183 4.26 -19.94 2.51
C GLN A 183 5.16 -18.72 2.26
N ASP A 184 5.52 -18.05 3.35
CA ASP A 184 6.45 -16.93 3.36
C ASP A 184 7.83 -17.40 3.80
N THR A 185 8.86 -16.92 3.09
CA THR A 185 10.25 -17.14 3.48
C THR A 185 11.13 -15.98 3.06
N VAL A 186 12.29 -15.86 3.67
CA VAL A 186 13.31 -14.88 3.32
C VAL A 186 14.56 -15.63 2.88
N ILE A 187 15.04 -15.33 1.68
CA ILE A 187 16.27 -15.92 1.14
C ILE A 187 17.29 -14.80 0.97
N LEU A 188 18.49 -14.99 1.54
CA LEU A 188 19.61 -14.08 1.37
C LEU A 188 20.37 -14.43 0.10
N LEU A 189 20.63 -13.42 -0.72
CA LEU A 189 21.46 -13.53 -1.92
C LEU A 189 22.63 -12.57 -1.84
N LYS A 190 23.78 -13.01 -2.35
CA LYS A 190 24.95 -12.15 -2.49
C LYS A 190 24.80 -11.25 -3.72
N ALA A 191 24.96 -9.95 -3.51
CA ALA A 191 25.07 -8.95 -4.58
C ALA A 191 26.36 -9.19 -5.40
N PRO A 192 26.31 -9.06 -6.74
CA PRO A 192 27.50 -8.99 -7.57
C PRO A 192 28.38 -7.75 -7.25
N GLN A 193 29.41 -7.53 -8.05
CA GLN A 193 30.16 -6.26 -8.08
C GLN A 193 29.31 -5.11 -8.65
N GLU A 194 29.83 -3.90 -8.59
CA GLU A 194 29.21 -2.68 -9.11
C GLU A 194 28.72 -2.85 -10.56
N GLY A 195 27.50 -2.37 -10.82
CA GLY A 195 26.90 -2.42 -12.14
C GLY A 195 25.38 -2.49 -12.13
N VAL A 196 24.80 -2.44 -13.33
CA VAL A 196 23.39 -2.68 -13.56
C VAL A 196 23.20 -4.15 -13.96
N TYR A 197 22.26 -4.82 -13.30
CA TYR A 197 21.97 -6.23 -13.52
C TYR A 197 20.49 -6.42 -13.81
N LEU A 198 20.18 -7.42 -14.64
CA LEU A 198 18.85 -8.01 -14.67
C LEU A 198 18.88 -9.28 -13.81
N MET A 199 18.04 -9.31 -12.77
CA MET A 199 17.81 -10.49 -11.96
C MET A 199 16.53 -11.18 -12.43
N ARG A 200 16.67 -12.42 -12.91
CA ARG A 200 15.56 -13.26 -13.38
C ARG A 200 15.30 -14.38 -12.38
N MET A 201 14.05 -14.57 -12.01
CA MET A 201 13.61 -15.62 -11.07
C MET A 201 12.64 -16.55 -11.80
N ILE A 202 13.07 -17.79 -12.02
CA ILE A 202 12.42 -18.77 -12.89
C ILE A 202 11.90 -19.93 -12.01
N PRO A 203 10.59 -20.09 -11.83
CA PRO A 203 10.03 -21.18 -11.01
C PRO A 203 10.30 -22.57 -11.64
N ASP A 204 10.51 -23.59 -10.80
CA ASP A 204 10.90 -24.96 -11.22
C ASP A 204 9.87 -25.69 -12.08
N ASN A 205 8.61 -25.28 -11.98
CA ASN A 205 7.52 -25.75 -12.82
C ASN A 205 7.08 -24.58 -13.71
N LYS A 206 6.53 -24.86 -14.90
CA LYS A 206 6.05 -23.88 -15.90
C LYS A 206 4.91 -22.93 -15.42
N ALA A 207 4.93 -22.46 -14.18
CA ALA A 207 4.28 -21.22 -13.79
C ALA A 207 4.63 -20.18 -14.84
N LYS A 208 3.59 -19.54 -15.39
CA LYS A 208 3.59 -18.97 -16.74
C LYS A 208 4.56 -17.81 -16.95
N THR A 209 5.19 -17.26 -15.91
CA THR A 209 5.97 -16.03 -16.02
C THR A 209 7.12 -16.01 -15.04
N SER A 210 8.35 -15.87 -15.55
CA SER A 210 9.52 -15.52 -14.75
C SER A 210 9.37 -14.11 -14.20
N ILE A 211 9.82 -13.89 -12.97
CA ILE A 211 9.87 -12.53 -12.40
C ILE A 211 11.21 -11.93 -12.81
N GLU A 212 11.18 -10.70 -13.33
CA GLU A 212 12.37 -10.03 -13.84
C GLU A 212 12.46 -8.64 -13.23
N ASN A 213 13.58 -8.31 -12.60
CA ASN A 213 13.81 -7.00 -11.98
C ASN A 213 15.20 -6.48 -12.33
N PHE A 214 15.29 -5.18 -12.63
CA PHE A 214 16.59 -4.52 -12.63
C PHE A 214 17.09 -4.35 -11.21
N LEU A 215 18.37 -4.64 -11.02
CA LEU A 215 19.10 -4.55 -9.78
C LEU A 215 20.31 -3.65 -10.01
N TYR A 216 20.37 -2.55 -9.27
CA TYR A 216 21.42 -1.55 -9.32
C TYR A 216 22.38 -1.82 -8.16
N ILE A 217 23.59 -2.27 -8.48
CA ILE A 217 24.63 -2.53 -7.49
C ILE A 217 25.59 -1.35 -7.49
N THR A 218 25.55 -0.54 -6.43
CA THR A 218 26.33 0.69 -6.32
C THR A 218 26.66 0.97 -4.86
N ARG A 219 27.82 1.58 -4.62
CA ARG A 219 28.18 2.13 -3.32
C ARG A 219 27.57 3.49 -3.09
N LEU A 220 26.99 4.13 -4.11
CA LEU A 220 26.57 5.51 -4.04
C LEU A 220 25.09 5.65 -3.64
N LYS A 221 24.83 6.59 -2.74
CA LYS A 221 23.51 7.15 -2.48
C LYS A 221 23.63 8.66 -2.54
N ALA A 222 22.67 9.32 -3.17
CA ALA A 222 22.62 10.78 -3.13
C ALA A 222 21.26 11.26 -2.62
N ILE A 223 21.31 12.37 -1.87
CA ILE A 223 20.15 13.02 -1.27
C ILE A 223 20.18 14.51 -1.64
N THR A 224 19.00 15.11 -1.76
CA THR A 224 18.85 16.53 -2.11
C THR A 224 18.21 17.30 -0.97
N ARG A 225 18.70 18.52 -0.72
CA ARG A 225 18.17 19.44 0.29
C ARG A 225 17.95 20.81 -0.33
N ALA A 226 16.73 21.34 -0.21
CA ALA A 226 16.44 22.73 -0.57
C ALA A 226 17.13 23.69 0.43
N LEU A 227 17.63 24.81 -0.09
CA LEU A 227 18.33 25.86 0.65
C LEU A 227 17.71 27.25 0.34
N PRO A 228 17.95 28.28 1.18
CA PRO A 228 17.49 29.64 0.90
C PRO A 228 18.00 30.17 -0.45
N GLY A 229 17.31 31.18 -0.99
CA GLY A 229 17.73 31.84 -2.24
C GLY A 229 17.60 30.94 -3.48
N ASN A 230 16.60 30.04 -3.48
CA ASN A 230 16.34 29.10 -4.58
C ASN A 230 17.54 28.18 -4.88
N GLN A 231 18.23 27.74 -3.83
CA GLN A 231 19.38 26.84 -3.94
C GLN A 231 18.99 25.40 -3.58
N CYS A 232 19.76 24.45 -4.08
CA CYS A 232 19.70 23.06 -3.74
C CYS A 232 21.11 22.57 -3.41
N GLU A 233 21.23 21.75 -2.39
CA GLU A 233 22.44 20.99 -2.12
C GLU A 233 22.18 19.52 -2.42
N ILE A 234 23.12 18.90 -3.11
CA ILE A 234 23.15 17.45 -3.32
C ILE A 234 24.33 16.91 -2.53
N ALA A 235 24.08 15.93 -1.66
CA ALA A 235 25.10 15.21 -0.93
C ALA A 235 25.20 13.78 -1.47
N VAL A 236 26.41 13.36 -1.87
CA VAL A 236 26.73 12.00 -2.30
C VAL A 236 27.42 11.30 -1.13
N LEU A 237 26.86 10.16 -0.77
CA LEU A 237 27.20 9.38 0.40
C LEU A 237 27.49 7.94 -0.03
N ASP A 238 28.29 7.25 0.77
CA ASP A 238 28.42 5.81 0.72
C ASP A 238 27.11 5.21 1.26
N ALA A 239 26.48 4.33 0.47
CA ALA A 239 25.13 3.84 0.70
C ALA A 239 25.02 2.91 1.92
N GLU A 240 26.13 2.36 2.39
CA GLU A 240 26.20 1.48 3.56
C GLU A 240 26.56 2.27 4.83
N SER A 241 27.68 2.99 4.81
CA SER A 241 28.18 3.72 5.99
C SER A 241 27.56 5.10 6.21
N GLY A 242 26.92 5.67 5.18
CA GLY A 242 26.40 7.03 5.19
C GLY A 242 27.47 8.12 5.18
N LYS A 243 28.75 7.77 5.06
CA LYS A 243 29.87 8.73 5.03
C LYS A 243 29.90 9.48 3.69
N PRO A 244 30.33 10.74 3.66
CA PRO A 244 30.43 11.49 2.41
C PRO A 244 31.45 10.90 1.43
N VAL A 245 31.12 10.92 0.14
CA VAL A 245 32.01 10.47 -0.95
C VAL A 245 32.58 11.68 -1.67
N SER A 246 33.83 12.02 -1.40
CA SER A 246 34.51 13.16 -2.02
C SER A 246 34.84 12.90 -3.49
N GLY A 247 34.82 13.95 -4.31
CA GLY A 247 35.22 13.90 -5.73
C GLY A 247 34.38 12.96 -6.60
N ALA A 248 33.16 12.62 -6.19
CA ALA A 248 32.14 12.03 -7.06
C ALA A 248 31.65 13.07 -8.08
N MET A 249 31.14 12.60 -9.21
CA MET A 249 30.58 13.45 -10.26
C MET A 249 29.06 13.31 -10.28
N ILE A 250 28.36 14.44 -10.25
CA ILE A 250 26.91 14.52 -10.42
C ILE A 250 26.62 14.97 -11.84
N SER A 251 25.96 14.13 -12.62
CA SER A 251 25.44 14.50 -13.94
C SER A 251 23.97 14.94 -13.78
N LEU A 252 23.63 16.12 -14.30
CA LEU A 252 22.26 16.66 -14.30
C LEU A 252 21.60 16.45 -15.66
N PHE A 253 20.31 16.12 -15.67
CA PHE A 253 19.57 15.77 -16.87
C PHE A 253 18.23 16.49 -16.97
N THR A 254 17.82 16.68 -18.22
CA THR A 254 16.45 16.97 -18.61
C THR A 254 15.87 15.78 -19.38
N GLU A 255 14.55 15.69 -19.48
CA GLU A 255 13.90 14.66 -20.29
C GLU A 255 13.23 15.30 -21.49
N LYS A 256 13.57 14.82 -22.69
CA LYS A 256 12.94 15.24 -23.95
C LYS A 256 12.54 14.01 -24.75
N LYS A 257 11.25 13.93 -25.12
CA LYS A 257 10.69 12.83 -25.90
C LYS A 257 11.00 11.43 -25.31
N GLY A 258 11.05 11.32 -23.98
CA GLY A 258 11.33 10.07 -23.27
C GLY A 258 12.81 9.72 -23.10
N GLU A 259 13.73 10.57 -23.57
CA GLU A 259 15.18 10.37 -23.42
C GLU A 259 15.79 11.40 -22.47
N TYR A 260 16.77 10.96 -21.68
CA TYR A 260 17.50 11.83 -20.77
C TYR A 260 18.69 12.48 -21.46
N GLN A 261 18.67 13.81 -21.55
CA GLN A 261 19.77 14.60 -22.10
C GLN A 261 20.58 15.21 -20.97
N LYS A 262 21.88 14.92 -20.96
CA LYS A 262 22.82 15.49 -19.98
C LYS A 262 22.97 16.98 -20.23
N ILE A 263 22.70 17.79 -19.22
CA ILE A 263 22.82 19.25 -19.25
C ILE A 263 24.22 19.69 -18.83
N LYS A 264 24.69 19.18 -17.69
CA LYS A 264 26.01 19.49 -17.14
C LYS A 264 26.44 18.44 -16.12
N THR A 265 27.72 18.45 -15.81
CA THR A 265 28.31 17.63 -14.76
C THR A 265 28.98 18.53 -13.72
N LEU A 266 28.83 18.18 -12.45
CA LEU A 266 29.42 18.88 -11.32
C LEU A 266 30.27 17.90 -10.51
N THR A 267 31.37 18.37 -9.95
CA THR A 267 32.18 17.58 -9.00
C THR A 267 31.81 17.98 -7.60
N VAL A 268 31.57 16.99 -6.72
CA VAL A 268 31.33 17.26 -5.29
C VAL A 268 32.62 17.60 -4.56
N ASP A 269 32.51 18.42 -3.52
CA ASP A 269 33.61 18.85 -2.68
C ASP A 269 34.18 17.70 -1.80
N GLU A 270 35.16 18.03 -0.96
CA GLU A 270 35.78 17.10 0.00
C GLU A 270 34.78 16.53 1.02
N ASN A 271 33.65 17.20 1.23
CA ASN A 271 32.56 16.76 2.10
C ASN A 271 31.46 16.04 1.32
N GLY A 272 31.71 15.62 0.07
CA GLY A 272 30.74 14.92 -0.77
C GLY A 272 29.52 15.77 -1.14
N ARG A 273 29.63 17.10 -1.14
CA ARG A 273 28.50 18.01 -1.40
C ARG A 273 28.72 18.89 -2.62
N VAL A 274 27.62 19.28 -3.26
CA VAL A 274 27.61 20.36 -4.24
C VAL A 274 26.37 21.21 -4.05
N ARG A 275 26.52 22.54 -4.22
CA ARG A 275 25.41 23.49 -4.23
C ARG A 275 25.15 24.00 -5.62
N LEU A 276 23.88 24.15 -5.96
CA LEU A 276 23.43 24.63 -7.25
C LEU A 276 22.18 25.50 -7.10
N ILE A 277 22.07 26.53 -7.94
CA ILE A 277 20.86 27.35 -8.04
C ILE A 277 19.83 26.55 -8.80
N GLN A 278 18.65 26.32 -8.22
CA GLN A 278 17.56 25.60 -8.87
C GLN A 278 17.12 26.34 -10.15
N GLN A 279 17.24 25.65 -11.27
CA GLN A 279 16.81 26.14 -12.59
C GLN A 279 15.81 25.16 -13.21
N ASN A 280 15.07 25.59 -14.22
CA ASN A 280 14.03 24.79 -14.89
C ASN A 280 14.57 23.93 -16.05
N ASP A 281 15.86 24.00 -16.33
CA ASP A 281 16.52 23.28 -17.42
C ASP A 281 16.88 21.83 -17.06
N TYR A 282 16.97 21.47 -15.78
CA TYR A 282 17.22 20.11 -15.31
C TYR A 282 16.25 19.69 -14.18
N HIS A 283 15.91 18.39 -14.17
CA HIS A 283 14.94 17.79 -13.23
C HIS A 283 15.45 16.50 -12.60
N TYR A 284 16.48 15.89 -13.18
CA TYR A 284 17.00 14.60 -12.76
C TYR A 284 18.51 14.64 -12.59
N PHE A 285 19.04 13.69 -11.84
CA PHE A 285 20.47 13.54 -11.64
C PHE A 285 20.87 12.10 -11.35
N THR A 286 22.13 11.77 -11.61
CA THR A 286 22.78 10.59 -11.04
C THR A 286 24.18 10.96 -10.53
N ALA A 287 24.75 10.13 -9.68
CA ALA A 287 26.12 10.26 -9.20
C ALA A 287 26.98 9.10 -9.68
N GLU A 288 28.24 9.39 -10.00
CA GLU A 288 29.23 8.42 -10.48
C GLU A 288 30.55 8.66 -9.74
N LYS A 289 31.28 7.58 -9.43
CA LYS A 289 32.62 7.65 -8.84
C LYS A 289 33.48 6.52 -9.38
N ASN A 290 34.59 6.88 -10.03
CA ASN A 290 35.48 5.92 -10.69
C ASN A 290 34.67 5.01 -11.65
N GLU A 291 34.68 3.70 -11.44
CA GLU A 291 33.93 2.72 -12.25
C GLU A 291 32.47 2.54 -11.79
N ASP A 292 32.10 3.05 -10.60
CA ASP A 292 30.73 2.97 -10.10
C ASP A 292 29.84 4.02 -10.79
N THR A 293 29.11 3.54 -11.79
CA THR A 293 28.15 4.31 -12.60
C THR A 293 26.73 3.77 -12.49
N ALA A 294 26.50 2.89 -11.52
CA ALA A 294 25.26 2.11 -11.41
C ALA A 294 24.18 2.82 -10.60
N MET A 295 24.45 4.00 -10.03
CA MET A 295 23.43 4.75 -9.31
C MET A 295 22.24 5.07 -10.25
N PRO A 296 21.01 4.65 -9.89
CA PRO A 296 19.85 4.92 -10.72
C PRO A 296 19.50 6.40 -10.71
N LEU A 297 18.94 6.89 -11.82
CA LEU A 297 18.52 8.27 -11.96
C LEU A 297 17.53 8.66 -10.84
N GLN A 298 17.79 9.80 -10.21
CA GLN A 298 16.95 10.39 -9.17
C GLN A 298 16.31 11.67 -9.67
N THR A 299 15.14 12.01 -9.13
CA THR A 299 14.54 13.34 -9.33
C THR A 299 15.13 14.33 -8.33
N ILE A 300 15.42 15.53 -8.78
CA ILE A 300 15.83 16.62 -7.90
C ILE A 300 14.59 17.14 -7.20
N HIS A 301 14.53 16.98 -5.87
CA HIS A 301 13.43 17.54 -5.10
C HIS A 301 13.55 19.06 -5.05
N LYS A 302 12.77 19.75 -5.88
CA LYS A 302 12.63 21.23 -5.88
C LYS A 302 11.62 21.69 -4.84
N GLY A 303 11.64 21.09 -3.65
CA GLY A 303 10.78 21.51 -2.54
C GLY A 303 10.99 23.00 -2.25
N SER A 304 9.92 23.71 -1.87
CA SER A 304 10.07 25.07 -1.37
C SER A 304 10.88 25.02 -0.08
N TYR A 305 11.94 25.82 0.00
CA TYR A 305 12.61 26.05 1.26
C TYR A 305 11.67 26.88 2.15
N GLY A 306 10.87 26.18 2.95
CA GLY A 306 9.93 26.74 3.91
C GLY A 306 10.57 26.98 5.26
N PHE A 307 11.77 27.57 5.32
CA PHE A 307 12.18 28.21 6.58
C PHE A 307 11.43 29.53 6.65
N SER A 308 10.24 29.50 7.23
CA SER A 308 9.60 30.74 7.64
C SER A 308 10.41 31.27 8.83
N GLY A 309 11.45 32.06 8.54
CA GLY A 309 11.81 33.18 9.40
C GLY A 309 10.68 34.23 9.40
N ASN A 310 9.41 33.81 9.42
CA ASN A 310 8.29 34.71 9.50
C ASN A 310 8.35 35.32 10.90
N GLU A 311 8.81 36.56 10.95
CA GLU A 311 8.52 37.48 12.06
C GLU A 311 7.00 37.72 12.19
N GLU A 312 6.19 37.28 11.22
CA GLU A 312 4.73 37.34 11.32
C GLU A 312 4.22 36.54 12.52
N VAL A 313 3.62 37.27 13.45
CA VAL A 313 2.96 36.74 14.63
C VAL A 313 1.71 35.95 14.21
N ARG A 314 1.76 34.63 14.31
CA ARG A 314 0.62 33.75 14.03
C ARG A 314 -0.14 33.44 15.31
N LYS A 315 -1.39 33.88 15.39
CA LYS A 315 -2.30 33.51 16.49
C LYS A 315 -2.85 32.09 16.25
N ARG A 316 -2.78 31.23 17.26
CA ARG A 316 -3.28 29.85 17.24
C ARG A 316 -4.07 29.55 18.50
N THR A 317 -5.04 28.66 18.36
CA THR A 317 -5.77 28.08 19.49
C THR A 317 -5.69 26.56 19.40
N THR A 318 -5.01 25.93 20.34
CA THR A 318 -5.07 24.47 20.47
C THR A 318 -6.32 24.10 21.24
N LEU A 319 -7.18 23.27 20.64
CA LEU A 319 -8.37 22.72 21.27
C LEU A 319 -8.12 21.25 21.61
N LEU A 320 -8.50 20.87 22.81
CA LEU A 320 -8.38 19.53 23.35
C LEU A 320 -9.73 19.11 23.92
N THR A 321 -10.01 17.82 23.78
CA THR A 321 -11.14 17.15 24.41
C THR A 321 -10.61 16.08 25.37
N ASP A 322 -11.35 15.73 26.41
CA ASP A 322 -10.93 14.68 27.36
C ASP A 322 -10.83 13.30 26.67
N ARG A 323 -11.63 13.08 25.61
CA ARG A 323 -11.65 11.87 24.79
C ARG A 323 -11.72 12.20 23.30
N LYS A 324 -11.31 11.24 22.46
CA LYS A 324 -11.47 11.30 21.00
C LYS A 324 -12.72 10.57 20.48
N LEU A 325 -13.44 9.85 21.35
CA LEU A 325 -14.64 9.08 21.02
C LEU A 325 -15.70 9.27 22.11
N TYR A 326 -16.92 9.59 21.69
CA TYR A 326 -18.10 9.76 22.54
C TYR A 326 -19.30 8.99 21.98
N ARG A 327 -20.33 8.89 22.81
CA ARG A 327 -21.67 8.44 22.42
C ARG A 327 -22.66 9.60 22.42
N PRO A 328 -23.77 9.51 21.66
CA PRO A 328 -24.89 10.44 21.79
C PRO A 328 -25.31 10.62 23.26
N GLY A 329 -25.67 11.86 23.64
CA GLY A 329 -26.04 12.21 25.01
C GLY A 329 -24.89 12.45 25.99
N GLN A 330 -23.64 12.21 25.60
CA GLN A 330 -22.48 12.49 26.47
C GLN A 330 -22.06 13.96 26.46
N THR A 331 -21.49 14.43 27.56
CA THR A 331 -20.85 15.74 27.65
C THR A 331 -19.41 15.67 27.13
N VAL A 332 -19.08 16.53 26.17
CA VAL A 332 -17.74 16.75 25.65
C VAL A 332 -17.10 17.88 26.45
N TYR A 333 -16.04 17.58 27.20
CA TYR A 333 -15.27 18.60 27.91
C TYR A 333 -14.17 19.16 27.01
N VAL A 334 -14.03 20.47 26.97
CA VAL A 334 -13.12 21.17 26.05
C VAL A 334 -12.14 22.04 26.82
N LYS A 335 -10.84 21.90 26.52
CA LYS A 335 -9.78 22.82 26.93
C LYS A 335 -9.24 23.54 25.70
N GLY A 336 -9.24 24.86 25.73
CA GLY A 336 -8.59 25.71 24.73
C GLY A 336 -7.34 26.37 25.28
N ILE A 337 -6.30 26.49 24.46
CA ILE A 337 -5.06 27.21 24.78
C ILE A 337 -4.74 28.12 23.60
N ALA A 338 -4.86 29.44 23.80
CA ALA A 338 -4.59 30.45 22.80
C ALA A 338 -3.20 31.06 23.01
N TYR A 339 -2.41 31.09 21.94
CA TYR A 339 -1.04 31.60 21.95
C TYR A 339 -0.69 32.22 20.60
N SER A 340 0.28 33.11 20.61
CA SER A 340 0.90 33.66 19.42
C SER A 340 2.28 33.04 19.22
N LEU A 341 2.56 32.57 17.99
CA LEU A 341 3.84 32.00 17.60
C LEU A 341 4.59 33.01 16.72
N GLN A 342 5.84 33.30 17.05
CA GLN A 342 6.77 34.09 16.26
C GLN A 342 8.13 33.39 16.25
N ALA A 343 8.57 32.91 15.08
CA ALA A 343 9.70 31.98 14.96
C ALA A 343 9.58 30.82 15.98
N ASP A 344 10.57 30.65 16.86
CA ASP A 344 10.61 29.61 17.89
C ASP A 344 10.03 30.07 19.25
N THR A 345 9.46 31.28 19.34
CA THR A 345 8.89 31.84 20.58
C THR A 345 7.37 31.74 20.56
N ALA A 346 6.80 31.28 21.68
CA ALA A 346 5.36 31.23 21.91
C ALA A 346 4.99 32.11 23.12
N ASN A 347 4.03 33.02 22.93
CA ASN A 347 3.49 33.88 23.99
C ASN A 347 2.00 33.59 24.18
N VAL A 348 1.54 33.50 25.44
CA VAL A 348 0.13 33.26 25.76
C VAL A 348 -0.73 34.48 25.39
N ILE A 349 -1.98 34.24 24.97
CA ILE A 349 -2.96 35.30 24.70
C ILE A 349 -4.00 35.30 25.82
N ALA A 350 -3.76 36.11 26.85
CA ALA A 350 -4.63 36.22 28.03
C ALA A 350 -5.82 37.17 27.81
N GLY A 351 -6.94 36.93 28.50
CA GLY A 351 -8.12 37.79 28.54
C GLY A 351 -8.89 37.94 27.23
N LYS A 352 -8.56 37.15 26.19
CA LYS A 352 -9.17 37.26 24.87
C LYS A 352 -10.49 36.47 24.81
N LYS A 353 -11.51 37.12 24.27
CA LYS A 353 -12.79 36.51 23.91
C LYS A 353 -12.65 35.65 22.65
N HIS A 354 -13.25 34.47 22.68
CA HIS A 354 -13.36 33.53 21.56
C HIS A 354 -14.78 33.00 21.43
N THR A 355 -15.20 32.77 20.18
CA THR A 355 -16.40 31.98 19.86
C THR A 355 -15.98 30.55 19.53
N LEU A 356 -16.44 29.59 20.33
CA LEU A 356 -16.23 28.16 20.11
C LEU A 356 -17.51 27.55 19.54
N THR A 357 -17.43 27.01 18.33
CA THR A 357 -18.54 26.31 17.67
C THR A 357 -18.31 24.81 17.67
N LEU A 358 -19.40 24.06 17.81
CA LEU A 358 -19.46 22.61 17.65
C LEU A 358 -20.30 22.30 16.42
N THR A 359 -19.75 21.51 15.49
CA THR A 359 -20.46 21.01 14.31
C THR A 359 -20.58 19.49 14.31
N ASP A 360 -21.69 18.99 13.75
CA ASP A 360 -21.95 17.57 13.57
C ASP A 360 -21.24 16.98 12.33
N ALA A 361 -21.42 15.67 12.10
CA ALA A 361 -20.87 14.96 10.94
C ALA A 361 -21.28 15.53 9.57
N ASN A 362 -22.36 16.31 9.50
CA ASN A 362 -22.81 17.01 8.29
C ASN A 362 -22.35 18.48 8.27
N ARG A 363 -21.41 18.86 9.14
CA ARG A 363 -20.89 20.23 9.31
C ARG A 363 -21.96 21.25 9.72
N ARG A 364 -23.07 20.81 10.31
CA ARG A 364 -24.10 21.71 10.85
C ARG A 364 -23.69 22.16 12.24
N ILE A 365 -23.81 23.45 12.53
CA ILE A 365 -23.57 23.98 13.88
C ILE A 365 -24.67 23.45 14.80
N ILE A 366 -24.26 22.72 15.85
CA ILE A 366 -25.14 22.14 16.87
C ILE A 366 -24.88 22.74 18.26
N GLY A 367 -23.85 23.58 18.41
CA GLY A 367 -23.58 24.32 19.63
C GLY A 367 -22.64 25.49 19.38
N GLU A 368 -22.82 26.56 20.14
CA GLU A 368 -21.94 27.72 20.16
C GLU A 368 -21.80 28.23 21.60
N LYS A 369 -20.56 28.54 22.00
CA LYS A 369 -20.27 29.14 23.31
C LYS A 369 -19.23 30.24 23.18
N GLU A 370 -19.47 31.31 23.94
CA GLU A 370 -18.50 32.37 24.15
C GLU A 370 -17.61 32.04 25.35
N VAL A 371 -16.29 32.12 25.17
CA VAL A 371 -15.30 31.79 26.20
C VAL A 371 -14.21 32.86 26.26
N HIS A 372 -13.59 33.02 27.43
CA HIS A 372 -12.52 33.97 27.67
C HIS A 372 -11.28 33.25 28.20
N THR A 373 -10.10 33.61 27.68
CA THR A 373 -8.84 33.04 28.18
C THR A 373 -8.44 33.62 29.53
N ASN A 374 -7.90 32.78 30.41
CA ASN A 374 -7.31 33.19 31.68
C ASN A 374 -5.90 33.79 31.49
N GLU A 375 -5.22 34.10 32.59
CA GLU A 375 -3.86 34.67 32.60
C GLU A 375 -2.81 33.78 31.91
N PHE A 376 -3.08 32.47 31.80
CA PHE A 376 -2.24 31.50 31.08
C PHE A 376 -2.67 31.27 29.63
N GLY A 377 -3.56 32.11 29.09
CA GLY A 377 -4.07 32.00 27.73
C GLY A 377 -5.00 30.82 27.49
N SER A 378 -5.60 30.24 28.54
CA SER A 378 -6.42 29.03 28.42
C SER A 378 -7.88 29.22 28.85
N PHE A 379 -8.79 28.42 28.32
CA PHE A 379 -10.20 28.39 28.73
C PHE A 379 -10.71 26.95 28.82
N THR A 380 -11.77 26.73 29.57
CA THR A 380 -12.49 25.44 29.64
C THR A 380 -13.97 25.66 29.41
N THR A 381 -14.61 24.74 28.70
CA THR A 381 -16.07 24.69 28.55
C THR A 381 -16.51 23.27 28.24
N GLU A 382 -17.80 23.08 28.00
CA GLU A 382 -18.37 21.77 27.71
C GLU A 382 -19.53 21.88 26.72
N PHE A 383 -19.81 20.81 25.98
CA PHE A 383 -21.01 20.68 25.16
C PHE A 383 -21.73 19.38 25.49
N LEU A 384 -23.02 19.45 25.76
CA LEU A 384 -23.86 18.25 25.84
C LEU A 384 -24.21 17.81 24.43
N LEU A 385 -23.78 16.61 24.02
CA LEU A 385 -24.18 16.04 22.74
C LEU A 385 -25.67 15.70 22.76
N PRO A 386 -26.42 15.96 21.68
CA PRO A 386 -27.79 15.50 21.56
C PRO A 386 -27.91 13.98 21.80
N SER A 387 -28.97 13.55 22.50
CA SER A 387 -29.22 12.13 22.77
C SER A 387 -29.53 11.30 21.51
N GLY A 388 -29.85 11.97 20.40
CA GLY A 388 -29.89 11.38 19.06
C GLY A 388 -29.09 12.25 18.09
N GLY A 389 -28.36 11.63 17.17
CA GLY A 389 -27.46 12.33 16.27
C GLY A 389 -26.79 11.39 15.28
N LEU A 390 -26.05 11.96 14.32
CA LEU A 390 -25.33 11.16 13.33
C LEU A 390 -24.04 10.61 13.93
N ASN A 391 -23.73 9.36 13.61
CA ASN A 391 -22.39 8.82 13.83
C ASN A 391 -21.41 9.50 12.85
N GLY A 392 -20.17 9.67 13.29
CA GLY A 392 -19.11 10.24 12.46
C GLY A 392 -18.24 11.25 13.19
N GLU A 393 -17.54 12.05 12.41
CA GLU A 393 -16.56 13.03 12.89
C GLU A 393 -17.23 14.38 13.18
N TYR A 394 -17.05 14.88 14.39
CA TYR A 394 -17.54 16.17 14.87
C TYR A 394 -16.35 17.12 15.01
N GLU A 395 -16.59 18.41 14.82
CA GLU A 395 -15.55 19.43 14.86
C GLU A 395 -15.87 20.51 15.90
N LEU A 396 -14.88 20.80 16.75
CA LEU A 396 -14.81 22.01 17.55
C LEU A 396 -13.96 23.03 16.81
N LYS A 397 -14.42 24.28 16.71
CA LYS A 397 -13.73 25.32 15.95
C LYS A 397 -13.76 26.68 16.63
N THR A 398 -12.64 27.39 16.52
CA THR A 398 -12.48 28.81 16.85
C THR A 398 -11.93 29.56 15.62
N GLU A 399 -11.73 30.87 15.72
CA GLU A 399 -11.10 31.71 14.68
C GLU A 399 -9.72 31.17 14.24
N SER A 400 -8.96 30.57 15.16
CA SER A 400 -7.53 30.28 15.00
C SER A 400 -7.14 28.84 15.35
N GLY A 401 -8.11 27.92 15.37
CA GLY A 401 -7.85 26.50 15.55
C GLY A 401 -9.09 25.63 15.66
N ASN A 402 -8.90 24.34 15.44
CA ASN A 402 -9.97 23.35 15.44
C ASN A 402 -9.50 22.03 16.09
N ALA A 403 -10.45 21.20 16.49
CA ALA A 403 -10.21 19.83 16.96
C ALA A 403 -11.32 18.90 16.51
N LEU A 404 -10.94 17.69 16.11
CA LEU A 404 -11.86 16.63 15.68
C LEU A 404 -11.99 15.55 16.76
N PHE A 405 -13.19 15.01 16.88
CA PHE A 405 -13.52 13.83 17.69
C PHE A 405 -14.64 13.04 17.01
N ARG A 406 -14.81 11.77 17.39
CA ARG A 406 -15.85 10.90 16.82
C ARG A 406 -17.02 10.70 17.78
N VAL A 407 -18.20 10.56 17.22
CA VAL A 407 -19.41 10.09 17.91
C VAL A 407 -19.85 8.80 17.25
N GLU A 408 -20.01 7.74 18.03
CA GLU A 408 -20.47 6.42 17.59
C GLU A 408 -21.40 5.83 18.66
N GLU A 409 -22.25 4.87 18.28
CA GLU A 409 -23.15 4.16 19.20
C GLU A 409 -22.42 3.03 19.96
#